data_AF-A0A8J6MGA8-F1
#
_entry.id   AF-A0A8J6MGA8-F1
#
_cell.length_a   1.000
_cell.length_b   1.000
_cell.length_c   1.000
_cell.angle_alpha   90.00
_cell.angle_beta   90.00
_cell.angle_gamma   90.00
#
_symmetry.space_group_name_H-M   'P 1'
#
loop_
_entity.id
_entity.type
_entity.pdbx_description
1 polymer ?
#
loop_
_entity_poly.entity_id
_entity_poly.type
_entity_poly.pdbx_seq_one_letter_code
_entity_poly.pdbx_strand_id
1 'polypeptide(L)'
;MPRLLPFEAGCAPSPARAGTPTLPWRKLDLDGVMASDAVAAIRRGAPVFHHSFDFGDGPRQFGRLDVPPGPPGDGGNLIGRRGGDTVILMTQDGSGGVQWFQGPGCEEGPEAGIGGWLLFDDQAGPQWRQRVVVLRITTASDRCPLRYVPAFTRWRRLAVDYPWLDGDRPQPPFTAQTIISEHYDGRDIPRARHLERFWFGRDLGMLRWERWENPRPGVTLAVRPAPCPAIAGAESPGQGWIMADCRMWTRFRRGDQPVPPWPAAD
;
A
#
# COMPACT_ATOMS: atom_id res chain seq x y z
N MET A 1 19.73 -3.99 23.14
CA MET A 1 18.34 -3.72 23.51
C MET A 1 17.50 -3.65 22.23
N PRO A 2 16.27 -4.19 22.20
CA PRO A 2 15.39 -4.02 21.05
C PRO A 2 15.16 -2.53 20.78
N ARG A 3 15.20 -2.11 19.50
CA ARG A 3 14.84 -0.72 19.15
C ARG A 3 13.35 -0.47 19.41
N LEU A 4 13.05 0.74 19.86
CA LEU A 4 11.69 1.20 20.12
C LEU A 4 10.93 1.41 18.79
N LEU A 5 9.62 1.17 18.82
CA LEU A 5 8.67 1.48 17.76
C LEU A 5 8.38 2.99 17.76
N PRO A 6 7.99 3.58 16.62
CA PRO A 6 7.81 5.03 16.49
C PRO A 6 6.79 5.66 17.46
N PHE A 7 5.86 4.87 17.99
CA PHE A 7 4.82 5.31 18.92
C PHE A 7 5.16 5.03 20.40
N GLU A 8 6.28 4.37 20.68
CA GLU A 8 6.69 4.10 22.07
C GLU A 8 7.36 5.32 22.70
N ALA A 9 7.11 5.50 23.99
CA ALA A 9 7.74 6.57 24.77
C ALA A 9 9.27 6.47 24.72
N GLY A 10 9.95 7.60 24.48
CA GLY A 10 11.41 7.65 24.37
C GLY A 10 11.97 7.23 23.01
N CYS A 11 11.12 6.88 22.04
CA CYS A 11 11.56 6.68 20.66
C CYS A 11 11.95 8.02 20.03
N ALA A 12 13.20 8.15 19.58
CA ALA A 12 13.59 9.22 18.67
C ALA A 12 13.22 8.78 17.25
N PRO A 13 12.28 9.45 16.56
CA PRO A 13 11.90 9.07 15.22
C PRO A 13 13.13 9.15 14.31
N SER A 14 13.53 8.01 13.75
CA SER A 14 14.54 7.95 12.72
C SER A 14 14.04 6.98 11.65
N PRO A 15 13.55 7.49 10.50
CA PRO A 15 13.17 6.60 9.42
C PRO A 15 14.38 5.77 9.00
N ALA A 16 14.15 4.51 8.65
CA ALA A 16 15.17 3.71 7.97
C ALA A 16 15.59 4.48 6.72
N ARG A 17 16.85 4.92 6.68
CA ARG A 17 17.37 5.75 5.60
C ARG A 17 17.82 4.87 4.44
N ALA A 18 17.85 5.45 3.25
CA ALA A 18 18.50 4.84 2.09
C ALA A 18 19.90 4.33 2.47
N GLY A 19 20.21 3.07 2.15
CA GLY A 19 21.49 2.43 2.48
C GLY A 19 21.55 1.76 3.86
N THR A 20 20.48 1.75 4.66
CA THR A 20 20.44 0.94 5.88
C THR A 20 20.24 -0.53 5.48
N PRO A 21 21.15 -1.46 5.84
CA PRO A 21 21.03 -2.87 5.44
C PRO A 21 19.92 -3.61 6.19
N THR A 22 19.44 -3.04 7.30
CA THR A 22 18.46 -3.68 8.18
C THR A 22 17.34 -2.74 8.63
N LEU A 23 16.17 -3.32 8.87
CA LEU A 23 15.05 -2.71 9.56
C LEU A 23 15.13 -3.07 11.06
N PRO A 24 14.83 -2.10 11.95
CA PRO A 24 14.83 -2.35 13.40
C PRO A 24 13.64 -3.21 13.87
N TRP A 25 12.61 -3.31 13.03
CA TRP A 25 11.40 -4.09 13.23
C TRP A 25 10.76 -4.37 11.88
N ARG A 26 9.94 -5.43 11.83
CA ARG A 26 9.10 -5.81 10.69
C ARG A 26 7.64 -5.81 11.12
N LYS A 27 6.75 -5.33 10.27
CA LYS A 27 5.30 -5.43 10.49
C LYS A 27 4.79 -6.66 9.79
N LEU A 28 4.08 -7.50 10.51
CA LEU A 28 3.42 -8.70 10.03
C LEU A 28 1.92 -8.49 10.13
N ASP A 29 1.17 -9.20 9.29
CA ASP A 29 -0.27 -9.29 9.42
C ASP A 29 -0.67 -9.98 10.73
N LEU A 30 -1.96 -9.93 11.07
CA LEU A 30 -2.46 -10.46 12.34
C LEU A 30 -2.15 -11.95 12.52
N ASP A 31 -2.15 -12.72 11.43
CA ASP A 31 -1.82 -14.15 11.44
C ASP A 31 -0.29 -14.42 11.45
N GLY A 32 0.53 -13.38 11.28
CA GLY A 32 1.99 -13.48 11.31
C GLY A 32 2.60 -14.07 10.03
N VAL A 33 1.82 -14.18 8.96
CA VAL A 33 2.17 -14.84 7.70
C VAL A 33 2.81 -13.87 6.73
N MET A 34 2.24 -12.68 6.57
CA MET A 34 2.69 -11.73 5.56
C MET A 34 3.26 -10.47 6.19
N ALA A 35 4.47 -10.11 5.81
CA ALA A 35 5.10 -8.86 6.21
C ALA A 35 4.73 -7.71 5.28
N SER A 36 4.74 -6.49 5.86
CA SER A 36 4.62 -5.23 5.16
C SER A 36 5.68 -4.26 5.66
N ASP A 37 6.75 -4.10 4.89
CA ASP A 37 7.81 -3.17 5.26
C ASP A 37 7.74 -1.89 4.43
N ALA A 38 8.09 -0.76 5.04
CA ALA A 38 8.13 0.54 4.40
C ALA A 38 9.53 1.12 4.57
N VAL A 39 10.24 1.33 3.47
CA VAL A 39 11.64 1.77 3.48
C VAL A 39 11.81 2.98 2.58
N ALA A 40 12.45 4.04 3.10
CA ALA A 40 12.80 5.18 2.28
C ALA A 40 14.06 4.87 1.44
N ALA A 41 14.02 5.22 0.17
CA ALA A 41 15.14 5.11 -0.76
C ALA A 41 15.26 6.36 -1.64
N ILE A 42 16.39 6.49 -2.32
CA ILE A 42 16.58 7.50 -3.36
C ILE A 42 16.71 6.76 -4.69
N ARG A 43 15.92 7.15 -5.69
CA ARG A 43 15.98 6.58 -7.04
C ARG A 43 16.06 7.72 -8.07
N ARG A 44 17.13 7.70 -8.88
CA ARG A 44 17.43 8.74 -9.88
C ARG A 44 17.34 10.17 -9.29
N GLY A 45 17.86 10.36 -8.07
CA GLY A 45 17.86 11.65 -7.36
C GLY A 45 16.56 12.03 -6.65
N ALA A 46 15.48 11.24 -6.76
CA ALA A 46 14.20 11.51 -6.12
C ALA A 46 13.92 10.57 -4.92
N PRO A 47 13.26 11.06 -3.85
CA PRO A 47 12.82 10.21 -2.75
C PRO A 47 11.68 9.29 -3.18
N VAL A 48 11.81 8.01 -2.86
CA VAL A 48 10.79 6.98 -3.03
C VAL A 48 10.64 6.18 -1.74
N PHE A 49 9.48 5.56 -1.57
CA PHE A 49 9.21 4.61 -0.50
C PHE A 49 8.93 3.25 -1.11
N HIS A 50 9.72 2.27 -0.72
CA HIS A 50 9.52 0.89 -1.08
C HIS A 50 8.57 0.29 -0.06
N HIS A 51 7.46 -0.24 -0.54
CA HIS A 51 6.50 -0.96 0.28
C HIS A 51 6.51 -2.43 -0.13
N SER A 52 7.11 -3.30 0.66
CA SER A 52 7.16 -4.73 0.35
C SER A 52 5.96 -5.46 0.94
N PHE A 53 5.50 -6.50 0.25
CA PHE A 53 4.68 -7.58 0.81
C PHE A 53 5.46 -8.88 0.69
N ASP A 54 5.65 -9.58 1.82
CA ASP A 54 6.53 -10.73 1.87
C ASP A 54 5.93 -11.83 2.75
N PHE A 55 5.53 -12.95 2.14
CA PHE A 55 5.00 -14.11 2.87
C PHE A 55 6.11 -15.01 3.43
N GLY A 56 7.36 -14.79 3.05
CA GLY A 56 8.52 -15.52 3.58
C GLY A 56 8.56 -17.01 3.26
N ASP A 57 7.65 -17.54 2.43
CA ASP A 57 7.55 -18.98 2.15
C ASP A 57 8.39 -19.46 0.95
N GLY A 58 9.12 -18.54 0.31
CA GLY A 58 9.98 -18.80 -0.84
C GLY A 58 9.31 -18.41 -2.16
N PRO A 59 8.23 -19.09 -2.60
CA PRO A 59 7.50 -18.72 -3.81
C PRO A 59 6.86 -17.34 -3.76
N ARG A 60 6.41 -16.87 -2.58
CA ARG A 60 5.78 -15.55 -2.38
C ARG A 60 6.67 -14.65 -1.53
N GLN A 61 7.84 -14.33 -2.07
CA GLN A 61 8.83 -13.48 -1.41
C GLN A 61 9.02 -12.17 -2.16
N PHE A 62 9.12 -11.08 -1.41
CA PHE A 62 9.46 -9.78 -1.98
C PHE A 62 10.78 -9.82 -2.78
N GLY A 63 10.80 -9.19 -3.96
CA GLY A 63 11.97 -9.14 -4.84
C GLY A 63 12.15 -10.38 -5.73
N ARG A 64 11.31 -11.40 -5.57
CA ARG A 64 11.21 -12.52 -6.50
C ARG A 64 10.14 -12.18 -7.55
N LEU A 65 10.59 -11.81 -8.74
CA LEU A 65 9.70 -11.64 -9.90
C LEU A 65 9.10 -12.99 -10.29
N ASP A 66 7.96 -12.98 -11.00
CA ASP A 66 7.40 -14.19 -11.60
C ASP A 66 8.48 -14.87 -12.45
N VAL A 67 9.06 -15.97 -11.94
CA VAL A 67 10.02 -16.79 -12.67
C VAL A 67 9.27 -18.03 -13.14
N PRO A 68 8.88 -18.14 -14.42
CA PRO A 68 8.31 -19.36 -14.96
C PRO A 68 9.29 -20.55 -14.75
N PRO A 69 8.81 -21.76 -14.41
CA PRO A 69 7.41 -22.19 -14.27
C PRO A 69 6.85 -22.09 -12.83
N GLY A 70 7.44 -21.25 -11.98
CA GLY A 70 7.01 -21.09 -10.59
C GLY A 70 5.66 -20.37 -10.44
N PRO A 71 4.95 -20.56 -9.32
CA PRO A 71 3.78 -19.76 -9.00
C PRO A 71 4.19 -18.28 -8.93
N PRO A 72 3.30 -17.36 -9.33
CA PRO A 72 3.60 -15.93 -9.32
C PRO A 72 3.96 -15.46 -7.92
N GLY A 73 4.99 -14.64 -7.83
CA GLY A 73 5.47 -14.07 -6.57
C GLY A 73 4.69 -12.80 -6.25
N ASP A 74 4.11 -12.70 -5.05
CA ASP A 74 3.62 -11.42 -4.54
C ASP A 74 4.81 -10.49 -4.22
N GLY A 75 4.70 -9.24 -4.64
CA GLY A 75 5.78 -8.25 -4.53
C GLY A 75 5.40 -7.09 -3.64
N GLY A 76 5.21 -5.90 -4.18
CA GLY A 76 5.06 -4.70 -3.36
C GLY A 76 4.68 -3.49 -4.18
N ASN A 77 4.57 -2.34 -3.52
CA ASN A 77 4.39 -1.06 -4.18
C ASN A 77 5.69 -0.25 -4.18
N LEU A 78 6.04 0.31 -5.33
CA LEU A 78 6.95 1.45 -5.40
C LEU A 78 6.12 2.73 -5.28
N ILE A 79 6.23 3.41 -4.15
CA ILE A 79 5.52 4.65 -3.88
C ILE A 79 6.48 5.82 -4.10
N GLY A 80 6.08 6.80 -4.90
CA GLY A 80 6.86 7.98 -5.21
C GLY A 80 6.13 9.27 -4.91
N ARG A 81 6.88 10.37 -4.89
CA ARG A 81 6.30 11.72 -4.91
C ARG A 81 6.38 12.33 -6.30
N ARG A 82 5.31 13.02 -6.70
CA ARG A 82 5.23 13.82 -7.94
C ARG A 82 4.62 15.17 -7.57
N GLY A 83 5.46 16.22 -7.47
CA GLY A 83 5.03 17.49 -6.90
C GLY A 83 4.51 17.31 -5.46
N GLY A 84 3.27 17.76 -5.21
CA GLY A 84 2.57 17.57 -3.92
C GLY A 84 1.89 16.20 -3.76
N ASP A 85 1.89 15.35 -4.78
CA ASP A 85 1.17 14.08 -4.78
C ASP A 85 2.04 12.90 -4.35
N THR A 86 1.44 11.96 -3.63
CA THR A 86 1.98 10.63 -3.34
C THR A 86 1.26 9.60 -4.19
N VAL A 87 1.99 8.81 -4.95
CA VAL A 87 1.43 7.89 -5.96
C VAL A 87 2.10 6.52 -5.88
N ILE A 88 1.37 5.45 -6.19
CA ILE A 88 1.97 4.16 -6.53
C ILE A 88 2.41 4.23 -7.98
N LEU A 89 3.72 4.14 -8.21
CA LEU A 89 4.33 4.16 -9.55
C LEU A 89 4.25 2.77 -10.20
N MET A 90 4.44 1.74 -9.39
CA MET A 90 4.47 0.35 -9.82
C MET A 90 4.00 -0.55 -8.66
N THR A 91 3.29 -1.62 -9.01
CA THR A 91 2.96 -2.73 -8.11
C THR A 91 3.48 -4.04 -8.67
N GLN A 92 3.69 -5.01 -7.79
CA GLN A 92 3.82 -6.41 -8.16
C GLN A 92 2.84 -7.21 -7.31
N ASP A 93 1.84 -7.82 -7.96
CA ASP A 93 0.86 -8.67 -7.31
C ASP A 93 0.72 -10.02 -8.05
N GLY A 94 0.24 -11.04 -7.34
CA GLY A 94 0.07 -12.39 -7.86
C GLY A 94 -0.97 -12.56 -8.96
N SER A 95 -1.68 -11.48 -9.35
CA SER A 95 -2.66 -11.50 -10.43
C SER A 95 -2.11 -11.07 -11.79
N GLY A 96 -0.98 -10.35 -11.82
CA GLY A 96 -0.43 -9.85 -13.08
C GLY A 96 1.05 -9.48 -13.09
N GLY A 97 1.83 -9.94 -12.11
CA GLY A 97 3.27 -9.68 -12.05
C GLY A 97 3.58 -8.20 -11.87
N VAL A 98 4.67 -7.72 -12.50
CA VAL A 98 5.08 -6.30 -12.43
C VAL A 98 4.16 -5.44 -13.30
N GLN A 99 3.55 -4.45 -12.67
CA GLN A 99 2.54 -3.57 -13.25
C GLN A 99 2.93 -2.10 -13.03
N TRP A 100 3.09 -1.36 -14.13
CA TRP A 100 3.41 0.06 -14.11
C TRP A 100 2.15 0.90 -14.28
N PHE A 101 1.94 1.88 -13.41
CA PHE A 101 0.80 2.80 -13.50
C PHE A 101 1.17 4.00 -14.36
N GLN A 102 0.75 3.98 -15.62
CA GLN A 102 1.05 5.02 -16.59
C GLN A 102 -0.04 6.09 -16.63
N GLY A 103 0.35 7.36 -16.65
CA GLY A 103 -0.54 8.52 -16.79
C GLY A 103 -0.31 9.26 -18.11
N PRO A 104 -1.16 10.26 -18.45
CA PRO A 104 -0.93 11.15 -19.57
C PRO A 104 0.43 11.83 -19.44
N GLY A 105 1.19 11.93 -20.54
CA GLY A 105 2.57 12.42 -20.53
C GLY A 105 3.63 11.33 -20.53
N CYS A 106 3.26 10.04 -20.43
CA CYS A 106 4.22 8.93 -20.46
C CYS A 106 5.23 8.99 -21.63
N GLU A 107 4.80 9.51 -22.80
CA GLU A 107 5.66 9.60 -24.00
C GLU A 107 6.81 10.60 -23.87
N GLU A 108 6.70 11.60 -22.98
CA GLU A 108 7.77 12.58 -22.76
C GLU A 108 8.86 12.05 -21.80
N GLY A 109 8.81 10.74 -21.51
CA GLY A 109 9.82 9.97 -20.79
C GLY A 109 9.35 9.54 -19.39
N PRO A 110 10.20 8.79 -18.65
CA PRO A 110 9.87 8.26 -17.32
C PRO A 110 9.50 9.33 -16.25
N GLU A 111 9.74 10.60 -16.55
CA GLU A 111 9.49 11.75 -15.69
C GLU A 111 8.28 12.60 -16.13
N ALA A 112 7.68 12.29 -17.28
CA ALA A 112 6.59 13.07 -17.84
C ALA A 112 5.23 12.45 -17.52
N GLY A 113 4.35 13.27 -16.93
CA GLY A 113 3.03 12.87 -16.46
C GLY A 113 2.98 12.50 -14.99
N ILE A 114 1.87 12.85 -14.32
CA ILE A 114 1.60 12.51 -12.90
C ILE A 114 1.71 10.99 -12.66
N GLY A 115 1.56 10.18 -13.72
CA GLY A 115 2.08 8.82 -13.85
C GLY A 115 2.11 8.02 -12.56
N GLY A 116 0.96 7.47 -12.17
CA GLY A 116 0.85 6.69 -10.96
C GLY A 116 -0.59 6.59 -10.46
N TRP A 117 -0.83 5.61 -9.60
CA TRP A 117 -2.09 5.49 -8.87
C TRP A 117 -2.05 6.42 -7.66
N LEU A 118 -2.75 7.55 -7.76
CA LEU A 118 -2.79 8.58 -6.72
C LEU A 118 -3.29 8.03 -5.39
N LEU A 119 -2.46 8.05 -4.35
CA LEU A 119 -2.85 7.77 -2.97
C LEU A 119 -3.43 9.04 -2.31
N PHE A 120 -2.65 10.11 -2.21
CA PHE A 120 -3.08 11.33 -1.54
C PHE A 120 -2.17 12.51 -1.91
N ASP A 121 -2.62 13.73 -1.63
CA ASP A 121 -1.81 14.94 -1.69
C ASP A 121 -1.27 15.34 -0.31
N ASP A 122 -0.35 16.31 -0.30
CA ASP A 122 0.28 16.88 0.90
C ASP A 122 -0.70 17.65 1.80
N GLN A 123 -1.90 17.95 1.32
CA GLN A 123 -2.93 18.72 2.01
C GLN A 123 -4.01 17.84 2.68
N ALA A 124 -3.71 16.58 2.99
CA ALA A 124 -4.64 15.68 3.67
C ALA A 124 -5.04 16.21 5.07
N GLY A 125 -6.33 16.53 5.25
CA GLY A 125 -6.94 16.97 6.51
C GLY A 125 -8.08 16.04 6.97
N PRO A 126 -8.84 16.40 8.01
CA PRO A 126 -9.90 15.54 8.57
C PRO A 126 -11.09 15.35 7.62
N GLN A 127 -11.32 16.30 6.72
CA GLN A 127 -12.35 16.22 5.69
C GLN A 127 -11.87 15.40 4.50
N TRP A 128 -12.80 14.69 3.86
CA TRP A 128 -12.52 14.01 2.61
C TRP A 128 -12.13 15.02 1.52
N ARG A 129 -10.96 14.81 0.95
CA ARG A 129 -10.52 15.40 -0.32
C ARG A 129 -10.65 14.34 -1.40
N GLN A 130 -10.81 14.76 -2.65
CA GLN A 130 -10.97 13.82 -3.75
C GLN A 130 -10.42 14.37 -5.06
N ARG A 131 -10.00 13.48 -5.94
CA ARG A 131 -9.59 13.78 -7.31
C ARG A 131 -9.80 12.57 -8.20
N VAL A 132 -10.20 12.81 -9.44
CA VAL A 132 -10.15 11.78 -10.49
C VAL A 132 -8.85 11.97 -11.24
N VAL A 133 -7.98 10.95 -11.18
CA VAL A 133 -6.83 10.85 -12.09
C VAL A 133 -7.17 9.91 -13.23
N VAL A 134 -6.41 9.96 -14.31
CA VAL A 134 -6.52 8.99 -15.39
C VAL A 134 -5.21 8.24 -15.50
N LEU A 135 -5.29 6.92 -15.55
CA LEU A 135 -4.13 6.04 -15.60
C LEU A 135 -4.43 4.77 -16.40
N ARG A 136 -3.40 3.98 -16.69
CA ARG A 136 -3.55 2.61 -17.15
C ARG A 136 -2.35 1.78 -16.75
N ILE A 137 -2.60 0.51 -16.45
CA ILE A 137 -1.57 -0.47 -16.12
C ILE A 137 -0.90 -0.96 -17.40
N THR A 138 0.43 -1.00 -17.40
CA THR A 138 1.24 -1.61 -18.46
C THR A 138 2.31 -2.52 -17.86
N THR A 139 2.96 -3.34 -18.69
CA THR A 139 3.96 -4.32 -18.25
C THR A 139 5.39 -3.76 -18.20
N ALA A 140 5.59 -2.50 -18.59
CA ALA A 140 6.92 -1.87 -18.63
C ALA A 140 6.82 -0.35 -18.42
N SER A 141 7.88 0.23 -17.87
CA SER A 141 7.96 1.66 -17.52
C SER A 141 7.95 2.59 -18.72
N ASP A 142 8.34 2.11 -19.90
CA ASP A 142 8.43 2.85 -21.17
C ASP A 142 7.26 2.57 -22.13
N ARG A 143 6.34 1.67 -21.76
CA ARG A 143 5.17 1.34 -22.57
C ARG A 143 4.02 2.28 -22.29
N CYS A 144 3.87 3.30 -23.15
CA CYS A 144 2.81 4.29 -23.02
C CYS A 144 1.50 3.85 -23.68
N PRO A 145 0.38 3.87 -22.95
CA PRO A 145 -0.91 3.44 -23.48
C PRO A 145 -1.58 4.54 -24.30
N LEU A 146 -2.24 4.16 -25.40
CA LEU A 146 -3.01 5.09 -26.23
C LEU A 146 -4.28 5.64 -25.54
N ARG A 147 -4.75 4.99 -24.47
CA ARG A 147 -5.99 5.34 -23.76
C ARG A 147 -5.84 5.10 -22.27
N TYR A 148 -6.32 6.05 -21.49
CA TYR A 148 -6.32 6.01 -20.04
C TYR A 148 -7.73 5.82 -19.50
N VAL A 149 -7.83 5.20 -18.33
CA VAL A 149 -9.09 5.02 -17.61
C VAL A 149 -9.11 5.90 -16.36
N PRO A 150 -10.28 6.45 -16.00
CA PRO A 150 -10.43 7.21 -14.77
C PRO A 150 -10.27 6.32 -13.53
N ALA A 151 -9.62 6.89 -12.52
CA ALA A 151 -9.48 6.35 -11.18
C ALA A 151 -9.83 7.46 -10.18
N PHE A 152 -11.01 7.35 -9.58
CA PHE A 152 -11.44 8.26 -8.52
C PHE A 152 -10.74 7.88 -7.22
N THR A 153 -9.97 8.81 -6.68
CA THR A 153 -9.33 8.68 -5.36
C THR A 153 -9.93 9.71 -4.41
N ARG A 154 -10.21 9.31 -3.16
CA ARG A 154 -10.44 10.24 -2.06
C ARG A 154 -9.59 9.89 -0.85
N TRP A 155 -9.20 10.89 -0.07
CA TRP A 155 -8.37 10.71 1.11
C TRP A 155 -8.75 11.67 2.24
N ARG A 156 -8.45 11.27 3.47
CA ARG A 156 -8.54 12.10 4.68
C ARG A 156 -7.52 11.64 5.71
N ARG A 157 -7.30 12.45 6.74
CA ARG A 157 -6.40 12.15 7.85
C ARG A 157 -7.18 12.03 9.15
N LEU A 158 -6.97 10.94 9.89
CA LEU A 158 -7.58 10.68 11.19
C LEU A 158 -6.53 10.21 12.19
N ALA A 159 -6.80 10.40 13.48
CA ALA A 159 -6.16 9.60 14.52
C ALA A 159 -6.88 8.24 14.56
N VAL A 160 -6.14 7.15 14.48
CA VAL A 160 -6.69 5.79 14.45
C VAL A 160 -6.02 4.95 15.51
N ASP A 161 -6.82 4.28 16.34
CA ASP A 161 -6.35 3.30 17.30
C ASP A 161 -6.21 1.94 16.62
N TYR A 162 -5.02 1.36 16.73
CA TYR A 162 -4.68 0.07 16.15
C TYR A 162 -4.47 -0.97 17.24
N PRO A 163 -4.96 -2.21 17.05
CA PRO A 163 -4.55 -3.31 17.90
C PRO A 163 -3.05 -3.54 17.73
N TRP A 164 -2.36 -3.91 18.80
CA TRP A 164 -0.91 -4.09 18.79
C TRP A 164 -0.52 -5.46 19.32
N LEU A 165 0.27 -6.18 18.54
CA LEU A 165 0.97 -7.40 18.96
C LEU A 165 2.48 -7.17 18.90
N ASP A 166 3.22 -7.51 19.96
CA ASP A 166 4.69 -7.60 19.94
C ASP A 166 5.09 -9.09 19.96
N GLY A 167 5.42 -9.62 18.77
CA GLY A 167 5.38 -11.06 18.51
C GLY A 167 3.95 -11.57 18.64
N ASP A 168 3.72 -12.60 19.45
CA ASP A 168 2.38 -13.12 19.80
C ASP A 168 1.73 -12.45 21.01
N ARG A 169 2.41 -11.47 21.64
CA ARG A 169 1.95 -10.88 22.89
C ARG A 169 1.08 -9.65 22.64
N PRO A 170 -0.19 -9.64 23.07
CA PRO A 170 -1.02 -8.45 23.02
C PRO A 170 -0.42 -7.32 23.84
N GLN A 171 -0.57 -6.11 23.31
CA GLN A 171 -0.23 -4.86 23.97
C GLN A 171 -1.47 -3.96 23.99
N PRO A 172 -1.49 -2.91 24.84
CA PRO A 172 -2.47 -1.85 24.70
C PRO A 172 -2.48 -1.28 23.26
N PRO A 173 -3.64 -0.93 22.69
CA PRO A 173 -3.69 -0.28 21.38
C PRO A 173 -2.80 0.96 21.31
N PHE A 174 -2.25 1.26 20.13
CA PHE A 174 -1.56 2.52 19.88
C PHE A 174 -2.34 3.40 18.92
N THR A 175 -2.27 4.72 19.12
CA THR A 175 -2.86 5.70 18.22
C THR A 175 -1.82 6.15 17.19
N ALA A 176 -2.18 6.09 15.91
CA ALA A 176 -1.37 6.66 14.83
C ALA A 176 -2.11 7.80 14.12
N GLN A 177 -1.37 8.83 13.72
CA GLN A 177 -1.87 9.77 12.73
C GLN A 177 -1.84 9.08 11.36
N THR A 178 -3.02 8.85 10.79
CA THR A 178 -3.18 8.02 9.60
C THR A 178 -3.84 8.77 8.48
N ILE A 179 -3.28 8.68 7.26
CA ILE A 179 -3.99 9.02 6.03
C ILE A 179 -4.74 7.77 5.55
N ILE A 180 -6.05 7.91 5.43
CA ILE A 180 -6.92 6.92 4.78
C ILE A 180 -7.05 7.33 3.32
N SER A 181 -6.68 6.44 2.40
CA SER A 181 -6.86 6.63 0.96
C SER A 181 -7.83 5.59 0.42
N GLU A 182 -8.76 6.00 -0.41
CA GLU A 182 -9.73 5.15 -1.09
C GLU A 182 -9.66 5.34 -2.59
N HIS A 183 -9.58 4.23 -3.32
CA HIS A 183 -9.42 4.20 -4.75
C HIS A 183 -10.51 3.34 -5.40
N TYR A 184 -11.39 4.00 -6.13
CA TYR A 184 -12.52 3.37 -6.77
C TYR A 184 -12.21 3.11 -8.24
N ASP A 185 -12.70 1.99 -8.79
CA ASP A 185 -12.69 1.83 -10.24
C ASP A 185 -13.66 2.84 -10.88
N GLY A 186 -13.17 3.57 -11.90
CA GLY A 186 -13.98 4.53 -12.61
C GLY A 186 -13.93 5.95 -12.05
N ARG A 187 -15.00 6.73 -12.27
CA ARG A 187 -15.05 8.19 -12.05
C ARG A 187 -15.71 8.61 -10.75
N ASP A 188 -16.49 7.72 -10.15
CA ASP A 188 -17.34 8.05 -9.01
C ASP A 188 -17.74 6.79 -8.24
N ILE A 189 -18.10 7.00 -6.97
CA ILE A 189 -18.46 5.93 -6.03
C ILE A 189 -19.72 5.16 -6.47
N PRO A 190 -20.82 5.80 -6.93
CA PRO A 190 -22.04 5.06 -7.29
C PRO A 190 -21.87 4.07 -8.45
N ARG A 191 -20.95 4.32 -9.37
CA ARG A 191 -20.68 3.44 -10.53
C ARG A 191 -19.51 2.49 -10.32
N ALA A 192 -18.74 2.68 -9.24
CA ALA A 192 -17.63 1.81 -8.90
C ALA A 192 -18.14 0.40 -8.56
N ARG A 193 -17.46 -0.60 -9.12
CA ARG A 193 -17.65 -2.02 -8.87
C ARG A 193 -16.71 -2.54 -7.79
N HIS A 194 -15.57 -1.90 -7.58
CA HIS A 194 -14.66 -2.25 -6.50
C HIS A 194 -13.89 -1.02 -5.98
N LEU A 195 -13.34 -1.18 -4.77
CA LEU A 195 -12.55 -0.19 -4.06
C LEU A 195 -11.36 -0.89 -3.43
N GLU A 196 -10.20 -0.23 -3.49
CA GLU A 196 -9.09 -0.51 -2.59
C GLU A 196 -8.90 0.65 -1.61
N ARG A 197 -8.83 0.31 -0.32
CA ARG A 197 -8.68 1.27 0.77
C ARG A 197 -7.41 0.99 1.55
N PHE A 198 -6.65 2.04 1.83
CA PHE A 198 -5.34 2.01 2.44
C PHE A 198 -5.30 2.88 3.70
N TRP A 199 -4.61 2.43 4.74
CA TRP A 199 -4.28 3.23 5.92
C TRP A 199 -2.78 3.40 6.02
N PHE A 200 -2.30 4.62 5.84
CA PHE A 200 -0.89 4.97 5.99
C PHE A 200 -0.65 5.67 7.33
N GLY A 201 -0.12 4.93 8.30
CA GLY A 201 0.28 5.46 9.60
C GLY A 201 1.58 6.25 9.50
N ARG A 202 1.61 7.42 10.14
CA ARG A 202 2.81 8.25 10.26
C ARG A 202 3.97 7.42 10.80
N ASP A 203 5.12 7.51 10.12
CA ASP A 203 6.37 6.81 10.44
C ASP A 203 6.30 5.27 10.41
N LEU A 204 5.17 4.70 10.01
CA LEU A 204 4.93 3.27 9.95
C LEU A 204 4.68 2.77 8.52
N GLY A 205 4.23 3.63 7.61
CA GLY A 205 3.80 3.24 6.26
C GLY A 205 2.40 2.63 6.29
N MET A 206 2.12 1.67 5.41
CA MET A 206 0.80 1.03 5.38
C MET A 206 0.61 0.15 6.62
N LEU A 207 -0.54 0.31 7.29
CA LEU A 207 -0.95 -0.48 8.45
C LEU A 207 -2.17 -1.34 8.16
N ARG A 208 -2.96 -1.00 7.15
CA ARG A 208 -4.12 -1.77 6.71
C ARG A 208 -4.39 -1.55 5.23
N TRP A 209 -4.84 -2.61 4.58
CA TRP A 209 -5.40 -2.61 3.24
C TRP A 209 -6.71 -3.38 3.23
N GLU A 210 -7.67 -2.90 2.46
CA GLU A 210 -8.95 -3.57 2.23
C GLU A 210 -9.29 -3.57 0.75
N ARG A 211 -9.89 -4.68 0.31
CA ARG A 211 -10.62 -4.76 -0.95
C ARG A 211 -12.11 -4.82 -0.65
N TRP A 212 -12.85 -3.94 -1.29
CA TRP A 212 -14.30 -3.95 -1.28
C TRP A 212 -14.85 -4.16 -2.67
N GLU A 213 -15.95 -4.89 -2.74
CA GLU A 213 -16.69 -5.16 -3.96
C GLU A 213 -18.10 -4.59 -3.84
N ASN A 214 -18.61 -4.05 -4.93
CA ASN A 214 -19.97 -3.58 -5.08
C ASN A 214 -20.67 -4.50 -6.11
N PRO A 215 -21.07 -5.71 -5.70
CA PRO A 215 -21.66 -6.67 -6.62
C PRO A 215 -22.96 -6.12 -7.20
N ARG A 216 -23.13 -6.32 -8.50
CA ARG A 216 -24.45 -6.13 -9.12
C ARG A 216 -25.42 -7.19 -8.55
N PRO A 217 -26.73 -6.88 -8.50
CA PRO A 217 -27.73 -7.88 -8.14
C PRO A 217 -27.54 -9.18 -8.94
N GLY A 218 -27.50 -10.32 -8.25
CA GLY A 218 -27.33 -11.63 -8.87
C GLY A 218 -25.88 -12.10 -9.07
N VAL A 219 -24.87 -11.33 -8.65
CA VAL A 219 -23.46 -11.75 -8.67
C VAL A 219 -23.04 -12.29 -7.30
N THR A 220 -22.66 -13.56 -7.23
CA THR A 220 -22.03 -14.16 -6.05
C THR A 220 -20.53 -13.91 -6.08
N LEU A 221 -19.99 -13.35 -4.99
CA LEU A 221 -18.56 -13.11 -4.84
C LEU A 221 -17.92 -14.19 -3.97
N ALA A 222 -16.73 -14.63 -4.34
CA ALA A 222 -15.87 -15.41 -3.45
C ALA A 222 -15.27 -14.45 -2.41
N VAL A 223 -15.95 -14.31 -1.27
CA VAL A 223 -15.48 -13.49 -0.14
C VAL A 223 -14.52 -14.33 0.69
N ARG A 224 -13.34 -13.80 1.00
CA ARG A 224 -12.50 -14.30 2.09
C ARG A 224 -12.65 -13.35 3.28
N PRO A 225 -13.64 -13.57 4.17
CA PRO A 225 -13.75 -12.75 5.36
C PRO A 225 -12.58 -13.11 6.29
N ALA A 226 -11.49 -12.35 6.21
CA ALA A 226 -10.55 -12.30 7.31
C ALA A 226 -11.22 -11.49 8.44
N PRO A 227 -11.15 -11.93 9.71
CA PRO A 227 -11.65 -11.15 10.82
C PRO A 227 -10.80 -9.88 10.94
N CYS A 228 -11.29 -8.79 10.36
CA CYS A 228 -10.59 -7.52 10.40
C CYS A 228 -11.09 -6.66 11.56
N PRO A 229 -10.19 -6.23 12.47
CA PRO A 229 -10.58 -5.41 13.61
C PRO A 229 -11.36 -4.16 13.18
N ALA A 230 -12.40 -3.80 13.93
CA ALA A 230 -13.07 -2.52 13.71
C ALA A 230 -12.15 -1.38 14.16
N ILE A 231 -11.85 -0.44 13.25
CA ILE A 231 -11.06 0.77 13.53
C ILE A 231 -11.72 1.97 12.84
N ALA A 232 -11.32 3.19 13.21
CA ALA A 232 -11.81 4.40 12.57
C ALA A 232 -11.53 4.40 11.04
N GLY A 233 -12.57 4.70 10.27
CA GLY A 233 -12.52 4.75 8.80
C GLY A 233 -12.73 3.41 8.10
N ALA A 234 -12.97 2.32 8.84
CA ALA A 234 -13.23 0.99 8.28
C ALA A 234 -14.73 0.75 7.95
N GLU A 235 -15.57 1.79 8.05
CA GLU A 235 -16.97 1.70 7.65
C GLU A 235 -17.14 1.27 6.18
N SER A 236 -18.25 0.60 5.89
CA SER A 236 -18.62 0.27 4.52
C SER A 236 -18.63 1.53 3.64
N PRO A 237 -18.08 1.49 2.41
CA PRO A 237 -18.08 2.63 1.49
C PRO A 237 -19.49 3.13 1.15
N GLY A 238 -20.48 2.23 1.22
CA GLY A 238 -21.88 2.53 1.01
C GLY A 238 -22.76 1.30 1.18
N GLN A 239 -24.06 1.46 0.92
CA GLN A 239 -25.00 0.35 0.92
C GLN A 239 -24.64 -0.66 -0.18
N GLY A 240 -24.68 -1.96 0.13
CA GLY A 240 -24.44 -3.04 -0.84
C GLY A 240 -22.98 -3.42 -1.05
N TRP A 241 -22.03 -2.65 -0.53
CA TRP A 241 -20.61 -3.00 -0.58
C TRP A 241 -20.27 -4.14 0.37
N ILE A 242 -19.38 -5.03 -0.07
CA ILE A 242 -18.92 -6.21 0.67
C ILE A 242 -17.40 -6.17 0.75
N MET A 243 -16.84 -6.32 1.95
CA MET A 243 -15.41 -6.47 2.15
C MET A 243 -14.98 -7.86 1.66
N ALA A 244 -14.17 -7.91 0.60
CA ALA A 244 -13.73 -9.14 -0.05
C ALA A 244 -12.38 -9.66 0.48
N ASP A 245 -11.50 -8.75 0.90
CA ASP A 245 -10.21 -9.04 1.52
C ASP A 245 -9.87 -7.92 2.50
N CYS A 246 -9.19 -8.25 3.58
CA CYS A 246 -8.67 -7.28 4.52
C CYS A 246 -7.42 -7.80 5.20
N ARG A 247 -6.41 -6.92 5.25
CA ARG A 247 -5.08 -7.22 5.79
C ARG A 247 -4.65 -6.08 6.69
N MET A 248 -4.13 -6.40 7.87
CA MET A 248 -3.70 -5.42 8.86
C MET A 248 -2.35 -5.81 9.44
N TRP A 249 -1.36 -4.93 9.32
CA TRP A 249 0.02 -5.15 9.72
C TRP A 249 0.37 -4.43 11.02
N THR A 250 -0.14 -4.97 12.13
CA THR A 250 0.08 -4.39 13.47
C THR A 250 0.67 -5.39 14.47
N ARG A 251 1.17 -6.51 13.94
CA ARG A 251 2.05 -7.43 14.65
C ARG A 251 3.49 -7.05 14.36
N PHE A 252 4.23 -6.63 15.37
CA PHE A 252 5.60 -6.18 15.22
C PHE A 252 6.56 -7.27 15.68
N ARG A 253 7.52 -7.59 14.82
CA ARG A 253 8.69 -8.41 15.18
C ARG A 253 9.90 -7.49 15.27
N ARG A 254 10.47 -7.35 16.47
CA ARG A 254 11.67 -6.53 16.71
C ARG A 254 12.95 -7.27 16.39
N GLY A 255 13.99 -6.51 16.07
CA GLY A 255 15.33 -7.02 15.78
C GLY A 255 15.78 -6.60 14.39
N ASP A 256 17.08 -6.70 14.14
CA ASP A 256 17.66 -6.35 12.85
C ASP A 256 17.21 -7.36 11.79
N GLN A 257 16.32 -6.93 10.90
CA GLN A 257 15.82 -7.71 9.77
C GLN A 257 16.45 -7.18 8.49
N PRO A 258 16.93 -8.02 7.56
CA PRO A 258 17.47 -7.51 6.30
C PRO A 258 16.39 -6.71 5.56
N VAL A 259 16.76 -5.55 5.02
CA VAL A 259 15.88 -4.83 4.08
C VAL A 259 15.75 -5.70 2.83
N PRO A 260 14.52 -6.09 2.45
CA PRO A 260 14.34 -6.86 1.22
C PRO A 260 14.83 -6.05 0.00
N PRO A 261 15.68 -6.63 -0.88
CA PRO A 261 16.18 -5.90 -2.04
C PRO A 261 15.04 -5.65 -3.02
N TRP A 262 14.83 -4.39 -3.40
CA TRP A 262 13.90 -4.06 -4.48
C TRP A 262 14.52 -4.51 -5.82
N PRO A 263 13.76 -5.09 -6.75
CA PRO A 263 14.26 -5.39 -8.09
C PRO A 263 14.89 -4.12 -8.67
N ALA A 264 16.10 -4.21 -9.23
CA ALA A 264 16.63 -3.12 -10.03
C ALA A 264 15.63 -2.87 -11.15
N ALA A 265 14.89 -1.76 -11.05
CA ALA A 265 14.04 -1.35 -12.13
C ALA A 265 14.93 -0.50 -13.03
N ASP A 266 15.23 -1.07 -14.20
CA ASP A 266 16.04 -0.44 -15.23
C ASP A 266 15.53 0.97 -15.58
#